data_AF-A0A538BEJ6-F1
#
_entry.id   AF-A0A538BEJ6-F1
#
_cell.length_a   1.000
_cell.length_b   1.000
_cell.length_c   1.000
_cell.angle_alpha   90.00
_cell.angle_beta   90.00
_cell.angle_gamma   90.00
#
_symmetry.space_group_name_H-M   'P 1'
#
loop_
_entity.id
_entity.type
_entity.pdbx_description
1 polymer ?
#
loop_
_entity_poly.entity_id
_entity_poly.type
_entity_poly.pdbx_seq_one_letter_code
_entity_poly.pdbx_strand_id
1 'polypeptide(L)'
;MFVRDLIGRDLPLTRIAVAAIVTGSTLWIVGSVAQLGAHRAVGLLATHDYSTETTSAIMFTSDMVQDALEVAAFVAIGIGMLVFARAAALAHVPGRGWELFTLVLGTAALALAVLHVAEVGDVQDVLLLTIGAVLVPVWLVWSGRRFARPGPVSFR
;
A
#
# COMPACT_ATOMS: atom_id res chain seq x y z
N MET A 1 0.48 -10.84 -18.79
CA MET A 1 0.57 -9.43 -19.23
C MET A 1 0.17 -8.56 -18.05
N PHE A 2 1.03 -7.66 -17.57
CA PHE A 2 0.70 -6.83 -16.39
C PHE A 2 -0.13 -5.61 -16.80
N VAL A 3 -0.96 -5.09 -15.91
CA VAL A 3 -1.82 -3.90 -16.16
C VAL A 3 -0.99 -2.70 -16.65
N ARG A 4 0.22 -2.55 -16.10
CA ARG A 4 1.23 -1.57 -16.56
C ARG A 4 1.54 -1.67 -18.05
N ASP A 5 1.60 -2.88 -18.60
CA ASP A 5 1.97 -3.10 -19.99
C ASP A 5 0.86 -2.66 -20.96
N LEU A 6 -0.39 -2.69 -20.52
CA LEU A 6 -1.57 -2.29 -21.31
C LEU A 6 -1.87 -0.79 -21.24
N ILE A 7 -1.57 -0.14 -20.12
CA ILE A 7 -1.68 1.33 -19.96
C ILE A 7 -0.56 2.05 -20.74
N GLY A 8 0.51 1.33 -21.09
CA GLY A 8 1.70 1.88 -21.73
C GLY A 8 2.86 1.84 -20.75
N ARG A 9 3.64 0.76 -20.82
CA ARG A 9 4.87 0.54 -20.03
C ARG A 9 5.89 1.68 -20.19
N ASP A 10 5.80 2.40 -21.30
CA ASP A 10 6.71 3.48 -21.67
C ASP A 10 6.22 4.87 -21.26
N LEU A 11 4.98 4.98 -20.74
CA LEU A 11 4.53 6.24 -20.16
C LEU A 11 5.29 6.48 -18.84
N PRO A 12 5.97 7.63 -18.69
CA PRO A 12 6.76 7.95 -17.50
C PRO A 12 5.89 7.94 -16.23
N LEU A 13 4.63 8.36 -16.35
CA LEU A 13 3.67 8.34 -15.24
C LEU A 13 3.39 6.94 -14.73
N THR A 14 3.25 5.94 -15.60
CA THR A 14 3.02 4.55 -15.18
C THR A 14 4.24 3.97 -14.44
N ARG A 15 5.45 4.37 -14.84
CA ARG A 15 6.68 3.98 -14.14
C ARG A 15 6.77 4.62 -12.74
N ILE A 16 6.47 5.90 -12.64
CA ILE A 16 6.41 6.64 -11.36
C ILE A 16 5.37 6.02 -10.44
N ALA A 17 4.17 5.76 -10.95
CA ALA A 17 3.10 5.13 -10.19
C ALA A 17 3.51 3.78 -9.60
N VAL A 18 4.08 2.90 -10.44
CA VAL A 18 4.53 1.57 -10.01
C VAL A 18 5.69 1.68 -9.01
N ALA A 19 6.66 2.56 -9.25
CA ALA A 19 7.74 2.77 -8.30
C ALA A 19 7.22 3.25 -6.94
N ALA A 20 6.30 4.22 -6.93
CA ALA A 20 5.70 4.72 -5.69
C ALA A 20 4.93 3.62 -4.94
N ILE A 21 4.10 2.82 -5.63
CA ILE A 21 3.37 1.69 -5.03
C ILE A 21 4.35 0.66 -4.46
N VAL A 22 5.36 0.24 -5.23
CA VAL A 22 6.35 -0.75 -4.78
C VAL A 22 7.14 -0.24 -3.59
N THR A 23 7.59 1.01 -3.62
CA THR A 23 8.29 1.64 -2.49
C THR A 23 7.39 1.67 -1.26
N GLY A 24 6.15 2.13 -1.40
CA GLY A 24 5.22 2.19 -0.28
C GLY A 24 4.90 0.81 0.31
N SER A 25 4.64 -0.20 -0.53
CA SER A 25 4.47 -1.58 -0.05
C SER A 25 5.72 -2.12 0.64
N THR A 26 6.91 -1.77 0.15
CA THR A 26 8.18 -2.19 0.77
C THR A 26 8.35 -1.55 2.15
N LEU A 27 8.07 -0.25 2.28
CA LEU A 27 8.12 0.47 3.55
C LEU A 27 7.16 -0.14 4.57
N TRP A 28 5.93 -0.45 4.16
CA TRP A 28 4.93 -1.08 5.03
C TRP A 28 5.38 -2.47 5.52
N ILE A 29 5.93 -3.30 4.63
CA ILE A 29 6.47 -4.62 4.99
C ILE A 29 7.65 -4.47 5.96
N VAL A 30 8.58 -3.56 5.67
CA VAL A 30 9.75 -3.33 6.53
C VAL A 30 9.33 -2.87 7.93
N GLY A 31 8.38 -1.93 8.03
CA GLY A 31 7.83 -1.47 9.31
C GLY A 31 7.18 -2.61 10.10
N SER A 32 6.34 -3.41 9.42
CA SER A 32 5.67 -4.56 10.04
C SER A 32 6.66 -5.61 10.57
N VAL A 33 7.73 -5.90 9.81
CA VAL A 33 8.77 -6.85 10.22
C VAL A 33 9.59 -6.29 11.39
N ALA A 34 9.91 -4.99 11.37
CA ALA A 34 10.61 -4.33 12.47
C ALA A 34 9.81 -4.38 13.77
N GLN A 35 8.51 -4.08 13.73
CA GLN A 35 7.60 -4.18 14.88
C GLN A 35 7.53 -5.60 15.45
N LEU A 36 7.41 -6.60 14.57
CA LEU A 36 7.39 -8.00 14.98
C LEU A 36 8.72 -8.40 15.65
N GLY A 37 9.84 -7.91 15.12
CA GLY A 37 11.16 -8.08 15.72
C GLY A 37 11.26 -7.45 17.11
N ALA A 38 10.76 -6.23 17.29
CA ALA A 38 10.73 -5.53 18.56
C ALA A 38 9.87 -6.27 19.60
N HIS A 39 8.68 -6.75 19.22
CA HIS A 39 7.83 -7.58 20.09
C HIS A 39 8.55 -8.84 20.57
N ARG A 40 9.29 -9.51 19.67
CA ARG A 40 10.08 -10.69 20.04
C ARG A 40 11.25 -10.32 20.96
N ALA A 41 11.95 -9.22 20.69
CA ALA A 41 13.05 -8.75 21.53
C ALA A 41 12.55 -8.42 22.95
N VAL A 42 11.44 -7.69 23.05
CA VAL A 42 10.77 -7.34 24.31
C VAL A 42 10.33 -8.60 25.06
N GLY A 43 9.74 -9.58 24.36
CA GLY A 43 9.39 -10.87 24.97
C GLY A 43 10.60 -11.60 25.56
N LEU A 44 11.76 -11.56 24.90
CA LEU A 44 13.00 -12.15 25.41
C LEU A 44 13.59 -11.37 26.59
N LEU A 45 13.51 -10.04 26.58
CA LEU A 45 14.00 -9.19 27.67
C LEU A 45 13.15 -9.36 28.93
N ALA A 46 11.84 -9.49 28.77
CA ALA A 46 10.89 -9.72 29.86
C ALA A 46 11.17 -11.04 30.62
N THR A 47 11.81 -12.03 29.99
CA THR A 47 12.16 -13.30 30.64
C THR A 47 13.56 -13.30 31.28
N HIS A 48 14.33 -12.22 31.20
CA HIS A 48 15.75 -12.19 31.59
C HIS A 48 16.12 -11.04 32.56
N ASP A 49 15.23 -10.67 33.50
CA ASP A 49 15.47 -9.64 34.54
C ASP A 49 15.97 -8.28 34.02
N TYR A 50 15.74 -7.97 32.74
CA TYR A 50 16.04 -6.66 32.18
C TYR A 50 15.13 -5.58 32.76
N SER A 51 15.64 -4.36 32.88
CA SER A 51 14.85 -3.25 33.42
C SER A 51 13.65 -2.94 32.53
N THR A 52 12.55 -2.53 33.17
CA THR A 52 11.36 -2.01 32.49
C THR A 52 11.71 -0.84 31.58
N GLU A 53 12.70 -0.01 31.95
CA GLU A 53 13.21 1.10 31.15
C GLU A 53 13.77 0.65 29.80
N THR A 54 14.58 -0.42 29.77
CA THR A 54 15.18 -0.94 28.53
C THR A 54 14.11 -1.48 27.59
N THR A 55 13.14 -2.18 28.14
CA THR A 55 12.02 -2.76 27.39
C THR A 55 11.13 -1.66 26.79
N SER A 56 10.80 -0.63 27.58
CA SER A 56 10.02 0.53 27.13
C SER A 56 10.74 1.35 26.05
N ALA A 57 12.06 1.53 26.17
CA ALA A 57 12.84 2.26 25.16
C ALA A 57 12.81 1.57 23.79
N ILE A 58 12.87 0.23 23.77
CA ILE A 58 12.80 -0.57 22.55
C ILE A 58 11.40 -0.49 21.91
N MET A 59 10.34 -0.64 22.70
CA MET A 59 8.97 -0.49 22.21
C MET A 59 8.74 0.90 21.63
N PHE A 60 9.06 1.95 22.39
CA PHE A 60 8.89 3.33 21.96
C PHE A 60 9.63 3.63 20.65
N THR A 61 10.89 3.19 20.53
CA THR A 61 11.67 3.39 19.31
C THR A 61 11.07 2.62 18.13
N SER A 62 10.62 1.38 18.38
CA SER A 62 9.96 0.56 17.35
C SER A 62 8.67 1.21 16.85
N ASP A 63 7.83 1.69 17.77
CA ASP A 63 6.55 2.32 17.45
C ASP A 63 6.80 3.59 16.62
N MET A 64 7.72 4.47 17.04
CA MET A 64 8.10 5.65 16.25
C MET A 64 8.58 5.32 14.84
N VAL A 65 9.41 4.28 14.68
CA VAL A 65 9.91 3.87 13.37
C VAL A 65 8.79 3.32 12.52
N GLN A 66 7.91 2.52 13.10
CA GLN A 66 6.75 1.98 12.40
C GLN A 66 5.81 3.09 11.94
N ASP A 67 5.46 4.04 12.80
CA ASP A 67 4.54 5.12 12.47
C ASP A 67 5.06 5.92 11.27
N ALA A 68 6.36 6.26 11.29
CA ALA A 68 7.00 6.96 10.18
C ALA A 68 6.97 6.16 8.88
N LEU A 69 7.26 4.85 8.94
CA LEU A 69 7.24 3.96 7.77
C LEU A 69 5.82 3.74 7.24
N GLU A 70 4.83 3.63 8.12
CA GLU A 70 3.43 3.39 7.78
C GLU A 70 2.81 4.62 7.11
N VAL A 71 3.05 5.83 7.64
CA VAL A 71 2.66 7.09 6.99
C VAL A 71 3.32 7.22 5.62
N ALA A 72 4.65 7.01 5.54
CA ALA A 72 5.37 7.10 4.28
C ALA A 72 4.86 6.06 3.26
N ALA A 73 4.52 4.85 3.72
CA ALA A 73 3.94 3.80 2.89
C ALA A 73 2.59 4.20 2.31
N PHE A 74 1.66 4.67 3.13
CA PHE A 74 0.33 5.06 2.69
C PHE A 74 0.35 6.28 1.77
N VAL A 75 1.23 7.25 2.02
CA VAL A 75 1.44 8.39 1.11
C VAL A 75 1.97 7.90 -0.24
N ALA A 76 2.99 7.04 -0.25
CA ALA A 76 3.57 6.55 -1.49
C ALA A 76 2.58 5.68 -2.30
N ILE A 77 1.83 4.79 -1.64
CA ILE A 77 0.78 3.98 -2.28
C ILE A 77 -0.34 4.89 -2.80
N GLY A 78 -0.82 5.83 -1.98
CA GLY A 78 -1.88 6.75 -2.33
C GLY A 78 -1.55 7.58 -3.57
N ILE A 79 -0.40 8.26 -3.56
CA ILE A 79 0.11 9.02 -4.71
C ILE A 79 0.27 8.09 -5.92
N GLY A 80 0.87 6.92 -5.74
CA GLY A 80 1.08 5.96 -6.81
C GLY A 80 -0.22 5.53 -7.49
N MET A 81 -1.28 5.24 -6.73
CA MET A 81 -2.60 4.89 -7.25
C MET A 81 -3.28 6.06 -7.97
N LEU A 82 -3.18 7.28 -7.44
CA LEU A 82 -3.71 8.48 -8.10
C LEU A 82 -3.01 8.76 -9.43
N VAL A 83 -1.68 8.66 -9.46
CA VAL A 83 -0.89 8.80 -10.70
C VAL A 83 -1.22 7.69 -11.68
N PHE A 84 -1.47 6.46 -11.20
CA PHE A 84 -1.86 5.32 -12.04
C PHE A 84 -3.22 5.53 -12.69
N ALA A 85 -4.22 6.01 -11.93
CA ALA A 85 -5.53 6.36 -12.46
C ALA A 85 -5.42 7.46 -13.53
N ARG A 86 -4.62 8.51 -13.26
CA ARG A 86 -4.36 9.58 -14.24
C ARG A 86 -3.68 9.06 -15.50
N ALA A 87 -2.71 8.16 -15.37
CA ALA A 87 -2.04 7.55 -16.51
C ALA A 87 -3.03 6.73 -17.37
N ALA A 88 -3.93 5.96 -16.74
CA ALA A 88 -4.96 5.20 -17.43
C ALA A 88 -5.97 6.10 -18.16
N ALA A 89 -6.35 7.23 -17.56
CA ALA A 89 -7.22 8.24 -18.18
C ALA A 89 -6.58 8.84 -19.44
N LEU A 90 -5.30 9.24 -19.34
CA LEU A 90 -4.53 9.80 -20.47
C LEU A 90 -4.31 8.77 -21.59
N ALA A 91 -4.12 7.50 -21.23
CA ALA A 91 -3.99 6.40 -22.17
C ALA A 91 -5.35 5.97 -22.79
N HIS A 92 -6.45 6.66 -22.46
CA HIS A 92 -7.80 6.38 -22.95
C HIS A 92 -8.22 4.91 -22.73
N VAL A 93 -7.75 4.29 -21.65
CA VAL A 93 -8.12 2.91 -21.35
C VAL A 93 -9.63 2.88 -21.09
N PRO A 94 -10.42 2.16 -21.92
CA PRO A 94 -11.85 2.14 -21.75
C PRO A 94 -12.17 1.57 -20.38
N GLY A 95 -12.99 2.26 -19.57
CA GLY A 95 -13.36 1.78 -18.23
C GLY A 95 -13.44 2.78 -17.07
N ARG A 96 -14.23 3.85 -17.17
CA ARG A 96 -14.36 4.88 -16.11
C ARG A 96 -14.56 4.33 -14.70
N GLY A 97 -15.32 3.25 -14.53
CA GLY A 97 -15.53 2.65 -13.20
C GLY A 97 -14.24 2.15 -12.54
N TRP A 98 -13.31 1.57 -13.31
CA TRP A 98 -12.05 1.06 -12.77
C TRP A 98 -11.10 2.20 -12.42
N GLU A 99 -11.08 3.26 -13.23
CA GLU A 99 -10.33 4.49 -12.95
C GLU A 99 -10.81 5.14 -11.66
N LEU A 100 -12.13 5.34 -11.52
CA LEU A 100 -12.74 5.88 -10.30
C LEU A 100 -12.43 5.02 -9.07
N PHE A 101 -12.49 3.69 -9.20
CA PHE A 101 -12.15 2.80 -8.11
C PHE A 101 -10.68 2.91 -7.70
N THR A 102 -9.78 3.07 -8.67
CA THR A 102 -8.35 3.29 -8.43
C THR A 102 -8.11 4.64 -7.74
N LEU A 103 -8.85 5.68 -8.12
CA LEU A 103 -8.84 6.97 -7.42
C LEU A 103 -9.32 6.83 -5.98
N VAL A 104 -10.42 6.12 -5.74
CA VAL A 104 -10.95 5.87 -4.39
C VAL A 104 -9.92 5.17 -3.52
N LEU A 105 -9.25 4.12 -4.03
CA LEU A 105 -8.16 3.46 -3.34
C LEU A 105 -7.01 4.41 -3.01
N GLY A 106 -6.60 5.24 -3.96
CA GLY A 106 -5.55 6.24 -3.73
C GLY A 106 -5.92 7.25 -2.65
N THR A 107 -7.14 7.79 -2.70
CA THR A 107 -7.65 8.72 -1.68
C THR A 107 -7.80 8.07 -0.32
N ALA A 108 -8.23 6.81 -0.27
CA ALA A 108 -8.41 6.08 0.98
C ALA A 108 -7.07 5.78 1.66
N ALA A 109 -6.02 5.45 0.87
CA ALA A 109 -4.66 5.34 1.38
C ALA A 109 -4.13 6.68 1.92
N LEU A 110 -4.36 7.81 1.23
CA LEU A 110 -3.99 9.12 1.78
C LEU A 110 -4.78 9.47 3.05
N ALA A 111 -6.06 9.11 3.12
CA ALA A 111 -6.87 9.28 4.32
C ALA A 111 -6.30 8.47 5.50
N LEU A 112 -5.81 7.24 5.26
CA LEU A 112 -5.11 6.47 6.29
C LEU A 112 -3.88 7.21 6.81
N ALA A 113 -3.04 7.78 5.94
CA ALA A 113 -1.88 8.55 6.37
C ALA A 113 -2.27 9.73 7.27
N VAL A 114 -3.36 10.44 6.93
CA VAL A 114 -3.87 11.56 7.74
C VAL A 114 -4.44 11.10 9.07
N LEU A 115 -5.25 10.03 9.07
CA LEU A 115 -5.85 9.48 10.29
C LEU A 115 -4.79 8.95 11.26
N HIS A 116 -3.73 8.36 10.72
CA HIS A 116 -2.60 7.86 11.50
C HIS A 116 -1.86 9.00 12.19
N VAL A 117 -1.54 10.08 11.47
CA VAL A 117 -0.94 11.29 12.08
C VAL A 117 -1.87 11.96 13.09
N ALA A 118 -3.18 11.85 12.90
CA ALA A 118 -4.18 12.39 13.81
C ALA A 118 -4.52 11.46 15.00
N GLU A 119 -3.87 10.29 15.11
CA GLU A 119 -4.06 9.30 16.17
C GLU A 119 -5.53 8.83 16.32
N VAL A 120 -6.26 8.72 15.20
CA VAL A 120 -7.67 8.29 15.19
C VAL A 120 -7.77 6.78 14.94
N GLY A 121 -7.43 6.00 15.98
CA GLY A 121 -7.28 4.53 15.91
C GLY A 121 -8.50 3.77 15.36
N ASP A 122 -9.69 3.95 15.94
CA ASP A 122 -10.88 3.17 15.55
C ASP A 122 -11.26 3.35 14.06
N VAL A 123 -11.18 4.58 13.55
CA VAL A 123 -11.51 4.88 12.16
C VAL A 123 -10.42 4.35 11.23
N GLN A 124 -9.16 4.47 11.63
CA GLN A 124 -8.03 3.91 10.90
C GLN A 124 -8.15 2.39 10.76
N ASP A 125 -8.49 1.67 11.83
CA ASP A 125 -8.62 0.21 11.83
C ASP A 125 -9.73 -0.28 10.90
N VAL A 126 -10.90 0.36 10.97
CA VAL A 126 -12.02 0.06 10.06
C VAL A 126 -11.64 0.35 8.61
N LEU A 127 -10.93 1.45 8.37
CA LEU A 127 -10.51 1.84 7.02
C LEU A 127 -9.43 0.90 6.47
N LEU A 128 -8.46 0.49 7.31
CA LEU A 128 -7.45 -0.52 6.98
C LEU A 128 -8.10 -1.85 6.58
N LEU A 129 -9.04 -2.32 7.41
CA LEU A 129 -9.77 -3.56 7.14
C LEU A 129 -10.58 -3.45 5.85
N THR A 130 -11.27 -2.32 5.64
CA THR A 130 -12.05 -2.08 4.42
C THR A 130 -11.16 -2.05 3.18
N ILE A 131 -10.03 -1.34 3.22
CA ILE A 131 -9.10 -1.25 2.10
C ILE A 131 -8.46 -2.62 1.82
N GLY A 132 -7.88 -3.25 2.85
CA GLY A 132 -7.09 -4.47 2.71
C GLY A 132 -7.93 -5.72 2.42
N ALA A 133 -9.07 -5.89 3.09
CA ALA A 133 -9.88 -7.10 2.96
C ALA A 133 -10.96 -7.00 1.86
N VAL A 134 -11.35 -5.79 1.46
CA VAL A 134 -12.44 -5.58 0.49
C VAL A 134 -11.95 -4.87 -0.76
N LEU A 135 -11.47 -3.63 -0.64
CA LEU A 135 -11.24 -2.79 -1.82
C LEU A 135 -10.07 -3.30 -2.68
N VAL A 136 -8.93 -3.63 -2.08
CA VAL A 136 -7.76 -4.13 -2.80
C VAL A 136 -8.06 -5.48 -3.48
N PRO A 137 -8.63 -6.50 -2.81
CA PRO A 137 -9.00 -7.76 -3.47
C PRO A 137 -9.98 -7.56 -4.62
N VAL A 138 -11.01 -6.72 -4.45
CA VAL A 138 -11.96 -6.40 -5.52
C VAL A 138 -11.25 -5.74 -6.70
N TRP A 139 -10.35 -4.79 -6.44
CA TRP A 139 -9.56 -4.14 -7.48
C TRP A 139 -8.64 -5.11 -8.21
N LEU A 140 -8.00 -6.05 -7.51
CA LEU A 140 -7.14 -7.08 -8.10
C LEU A 140 -7.94 -8.01 -9.01
N VAL A 141 -9.09 -8.51 -8.55
CA VAL A 141 -9.99 -9.37 -9.35
C VAL A 141 -10.51 -8.63 -10.57
N TRP A 142 -10.94 -7.38 -10.39
CA TRP A 142 -11.46 -6.57 -11.50
C TRP A 142 -10.36 -6.27 -12.53
N SER A 143 -9.18 -5.89 -12.08
CA SER A 143 -8.00 -5.68 -12.93
C SER A 143 -7.64 -6.96 -13.69
N GLY A 144 -7.57 -8.10 -12.99
CA GLY A 144 -7.31 -9.40 -13.60
C GLY A 144 -8.30 -9.72 -14.71
N ARG A 145 -9.61 -9.61 -14.45
CA ARG A 145 -10.65 -9.87 -15.46
C ARG A 145 -10.59 -8.92 -16.66
N ARG A 146 -10.33 -7.63 -16.40
CA ARG A 146 -10.30 -6.60 -17.46
C ARG A 146 -9.13 -6.79 -18.41
N PHE A 147 -7.99 -7.25 -17.89
CA PHE A 147 -6.72 -7.26 -18.60
C PHE A 147 -6.24 -8.68 -18.98
N ALA A 148 -6.99 -9.73 -18.64
CA ALA A 148 -6.65 -11.13 -18.96
C ALA A 148 -7.04 -11.60 -20.38
N ARG A 149 -7.33 -10.73 -21.36
CA ARG A 149 -7.64 -11.21 -22.72
C ARG A 149 -6.40 -11.83 -23.37
N PRO A 150 -6.42 -13.11 -23.77
CA PRO A 150 -5.42 -13.66 -24.70
C PRO A 150 -5.60 -12.94 -26.05
N GLY A 151 -4.52 -12.40 -26.61
CA GLY A 151 -4.52 -12.04 -28.03
C GLY A 151 -4.79 -13.29 -28.88
N PRO A 152 -5.41 -13.18 -30.06
CA PRO A 152 -5.56 -14.32 -30.95
C PRO A 152 -4.16 -14.88 -31.25
N VAL A 153 -3.95 -16.16 -30.94
CA VAL A 153 -2.76 -16.88 -31.35
C VAL A 153 -2.87 -17.03 -32.87
N SER A 154 -2.26 -16.11 -33.62
CA SER A 154 -2.08 -16.29 -35.05
C SER A 154 -0.98 -17.34 -35.22
N PHE A 155 -1.38 -18.59 -35.43
CA PHE A 155 -0.48 -19.56 -36.05
C PHE A 155 -0.24 -19.07 -37.48
N ARG A 156 0.99 -18.62 -37.76
CA ARG A 156 1.53 -18.51 -39.11
C ARG A 156 2.23 -19.82 -39.44
#